data_AF-A0A2N3TCR9-F1
#
_entry.id   AF-A0A2N3TCR9-F1
#
_cell.length_a   1.000
_cell.length_b   1.000
_cell.length_c   1.000
_cell.angle_alpha   90.00
_cell.angle_beta   90.00
_cell.angle_gamma   90.00
#
_symmetry.space_group_name_H-M   'P 1'
#
loop_
_entity.id
_entity.type
_entity.pdbx_description
1 polymer ?
#
loop_
_entity_poly.entity_id
_entity_poly.type
_entity_poly.pdbx_seq_one_letter_code
_entity_poly.pdbx_strand_id
1 'polypeptide(L)'
;MSKCFTIILILFFANNNGYVGKFSYAERSELDWSDFRGKPNLNSSYGASVNTGITYQWSYGKDKGEIELNYQVDSFCYPSLSWVKRGHMSEELLSHEQLHFDISELHARIMRKRLKEYSSGKNIRRDLNKMYKLVERMRINMQERYDEETDHSRNRGAQKKWEKKVETLMWYYRDFTE
;
A
#
# COMPACT_ATOMS: atom_id res chain seq x y z
N MET A 1 4.87 -40.73 46.74
CA MET A 1 5.38 -39.63 45.90
C MET A 1 4.34 -39.34 44.81
N SER A 2 3.43 -38.40 45.05
CA SER A 2 2.40 -38.03 44.07
C SER A 2 2.93 -36.89 43.21
N LYS A 3 2.98 -37.09 41.89
CA LYS A 3 3.45 -36.08 40.92
C LYS A 3 2.26 -35.19 40.54
N CYS A 4 2.26 -33.94 40.98
CA CYS A 4 1.36 -32.91 40.45
C CYS A 4 1.72 -32.61 38.99
N PHE A 5 0.74 -32.72 38.10
CA PHE A 5 0.83 -32.17 36.75
C PHE A 5 0.18 -30.78 36.75
N THR A 6 0.99 -29.75 36.52
CA THR A 6 0.50 -28.39 36.30
C THR A 6 0.18 -28.22 34.82
N ILE A 7 -1.10 -28.11 34.47
CA ILE A 7 -1.53 -27.70 33.13
C ILE A 7 -1.53 -26.18 33.09
N ILE A 8 -0.60 -25.60 32.34
CA ILE A 8 -0.59 -24.16 32.06
C ILE A 8 -1.51 -23.93 30.87
N LEU A 9 -2.72 -23.44 31.13
CA LEU A 9 -3.65 -22.99 30.11
C LEU A 9 -3.24 -21.58 29.67
N ILE A 10 -2.51 -21.48 28.56
CA ILE A 10 -2.19 -20.18 27.94
C ILE A 10 -3.43 -19.71 27.17
N LEU A 11 -4.20 -18.83 27.81
CA LEU A 11 -5.28 -18.08 27.16
C LEU A 11 -4.65 -17.04 26.23
N PHE A 12 -4.67 -17.30 24.92
CA PHE A 12 -4.41 -16.26 23.92
C PHE A 12 -5.57 -15.27 23.94
N PHE A 13 -5.34 -14.10 24.55
CA PHE A 13 -6.24 -12.97 24.38
C PHE A 13 -6.07 -12.43 22.96
N ALA A 14 -7.02 -12.73 22.08
CA ALA A 14 -7.17 -12.01 20.83
C ALA A 14 -7.59 -10.57 21.15
N ASN A 15 -6.65 -9.63 21.07
CA ASN A 15 -6.93 -8.20 21.11
C ASN A 15 -7.71 -7.81 19.85
N ASN A 16 -9.04 -7.90 19.90
CA ASN A 16 -9.93 -7.23 18.94
C ASN A 16 -10.09 -5.77 19.35
N ASN A 17 -9.00 -5.02 19.34
CA ASN A 17 -9.10 -3.57 19.22
C ASN A 17 -9.47 -3.28 17.76
N GLY A 18 -10.39 -2.35 17.52
CA GLY A 18 -10.82 -1.90 16.18
C GLY A 18 -9.72 -1.26 15.31
N TYR A 19 -8.46 -1.60 15.54
CA TYR A 19 -7.38 -1.37 14.59
C TYR A 19 -7.62 -2.26 13.37
N VAL A 20 -7.88 -1.62 12.24
CA VAL A 20 -7.63 -2.22 10.93
C VAL A 20 -6.13 -2.49 10.90
N GLY A 21 -5.71 -3.71 11.24
CA GLY A 21 -4.31 -4.11 11.20
C GLY A 21 -3.79 -3.87 9.79
N LYS A 22 -2.82 -2.97 9.66
CA LYS A 22 -2.14 -2.60 8.40
C LYS A 22 -0.65 -2.87 8.55
N PHE A 23 0.05 -3.05 7.44
CA PHE A 23 1.51 -3.12 7.41
C PHE A 23 2.02 -2.26 6.25
N SER A 24 3.19 -1.63 6.45
CA SER A 24 3.79 -0.80 5.41
C SER A 24 4.55 -1.65 4.40
N TYR A 25 4.76 -1.10 3.20
CA TYR A 25 5.59 -1.76 2.19
C TYR A 25 7.05 -1.92 2.67
N ALA A 26 7.54 -0.97 3.48
CA ALA A 26 8.88 -1.03 4.06
C ALA A 26 9.01 -2.15 5.12
N GLU A 27 7.94 -2.42 5.88
CA GLU A 27 7.90 -3.56 6.82
C GLU A 27 7.87 -4.90 6.08
N ARG A 28 7.06 -4.99 5.02
CA ARG A 28 6.90 -6.19 4.18
C ARG A 28 6.35 -5.80 2.82
N SER A 29 7.12 -6.06 1.77
CA SER A 29 6.72 -5.74 0.38
C SER A 29 5.87 -6.82 -0.28
N GLU A 30 5.97 -8.08 0.16
CA GLU A 30 5.29 -9.22 -0.46
C GLU A 30 3.96 -9.53 0.25
N LEU A 31 2.89 -9.66 -0.53
CA LEU A 31 1.58 -10.13 -0.10
C LEU A 31 1.55 -11.65 -0.03
N ASP A 32 0.80 -12.17 0.94
CA ASP A 32 0.40 -13.57 1.00
C ASP A 32 -1.13 -13.67 1.12
N TRP A 33 -1.70 -14.84 0.79
CA TRP A 33 -3.14 -15.05 0.94
C TRP A 33 -3.64 -14.86 2.39
N SER A 34 -2.77 -15.04 3.40
CA SER A 34 -3.08 -14.72 4.79
C SER A 34 -3.34 -13.23 5.06
N ASP A 35 -3.01 -12.34 4.11
CA ASP A 35 -3.30 -10.91 4.17
C ASP A 35 -4.71 -10.57 3.68
N PHE A 36 -5.47 -11.51 3.12
CA PHE A 36 -6.83 -11.26 2.62
C PHE A 36 -7.88 -11.68 3.65
N ARG A 37 -7.92 -10.95 4.77
CA ARG A 37 -8.71 -11.29 5.97
C ARG A 37 -10.11 -10.68 5.99
N GLY A 38 -10.41 -9.80 5.03
CA GLY A 38 -11.69 -9.15 4.86
C GLY A 38 -12.78 -10.08 4.32
N LYS A 39 -14.04 -9.70 4.55
CA LYS A 39 -15.20 -10.45 4.04
C LYS A 39 -15.31 -10.27 2.51
N PRO A 40 -15.32 -11.35 1.71
CA PRO A 40 -15.44 -11.24 0.26
C PRO A 40 -16.71 -10.54 -0.20
N ASN A 41 -16.58 -9.66 -1.19
CA ASN A 41 -17.73 -9.08 -1.87
C ASN A 41 -18.31 -10.08 -2.88
N LEU A 42 -19.36 -10.79 -2.46
CA LEU A 42 -20.00 -11.82 -3.29
C LEU A 42 -20.69 -11.26 -4.55
N ASN A 43 -21.00 -9.96 -4.57
CA ASN A 43 -21.61 -9.29 -5.73
C ASN A 43 -20.57 -8.78 -6.75
N SER A 44 -19.28 -8.75 -6.39
CA SER A 44 -18.22 -8.39 -7.33
C SER A 44 -18.05 -9.49 -8.38
N SER A 45 -17.63 -9.17 -9.60
CA SER A 45 -17.20 -10.15 -10.61
C SER A 45 -15.75 -10.61 -10.42
N TYR A 46 -15.00 -9.98 -9.51
CA TYR A 46 -13.58 -10.24 -9.27
C TYR A 46 -13.34 -11.35 -8.25
N GLY A 47 -12.20 -12.04 -8.37
CA GLY A 47 -11.82 -13.15 -7.50
C GLY A 47 -11.26 -12.69 -6.15
N ALA A 48 -10.55 -11.55 -6.14
CA ALA A 48 -9.96 -10.94 -4.97
C ALA A 48 -9.98 -9.40 -5.12
N SER A 49 -9.58 -8.72 -4.04
CA SER A 49 -9.22 -7.32 -4.05
C SER A 49 -8.33 -7.03 -2.84
N VAL A 50 -7.15 -6.49 -3.09
CA VAL A 50 -6.28 -5.90 -2.07
C VAL A 50 -6.67 -4.45 -1.82
N ASN A 51 -6.63 -4.04 -0.56
CA ASN A 51 -6.83 -2.66 -0.16
C ASN A 51 -5.48 -2.01 0.15
N THR A 52 -5.04 -1.08 -0.71
CA THR A 52 -3.76 -0.38 -0.59
C THR A 52 -3.93 1.13 -0.72
N GLY A 53 -2.98 1.88 -0.15
CA GLY A 53 -2.97 3.32 -0.23
C GLY A 53 -1.68 3.93 0.26
N ILE A 54 -1.64 5.26 0.26
CA ILE A 54 -0.52 6.05 0.78
C ILE A 54 -0.97 6.92 1.96
N THR A 55 -0.11 7.07 2.96
CA THR A 55 -0.24 8.05 4.04
C THR A 55 0.68 9.21 3.78
N TYR A 56 0.28 10.38 4.28
CA TYR A 56 1.07 11.60 4.14
C TYR A 56 0.91 12.45 5.39
N GLN A 57 2.03 12.74 6.04
CA GLN A 57 2.12 13.62 7.20
C GLN A 57 3.26 14.60 6.99
N TRP A 58 3.10 15.82 7.49
CA TRP A 58 4.12 16.85 7.38
C TRP A 58 3.99 17.90 8.48
N SER A 59 5.11 18.53 8.80
CA SER A 59 5.22 19.70 9.66
C SER A 59 6.28 20.63 9.09
N TYR A 60 6.29 21.90 9.49
CA TYR A 60 7.34 22.81 9.06
C TYR A 60 7.72 23.76 10.18
N GLY A 61 9.00 24.08 10.24
CA GLY A 61 9.60 25.05 11.15
C GLY A 61 10.23 26.21 10.40
N LYS A 62 10.74 27.17 11.15
CA LYS A 62 11.69 28.17 10.62
C LYS A 62 13.01 27.99 11.35
N ASP A 63 14.08 27.71 10.62
CA ASP A 63 15.45 27.76 11.14
C ASP A 63 16.24 28.81 10.35
N LYS A 64 16.88 29.74 11.06
CA LYS A 64 17.69 30.84 10.48
C LYS A 64 17.02 31.65 9.35
N GLY A 65 15.68 31.70 9.34
CA GLY A 65 14.89 32.40 8.32
C GLY A 65 14.50 31.54 7.11
N GLU A 66 15.03 30.32 6.99
CA GLU A 66 14.61 29.33 6.00
C GLU A 66 13.51 28.44 6.56
N ILE A 67 12.63 27.95 5.68
CA ILE A 67 11.56 27.04 6.07
C ILE A 67 12.06 25.60 5.94
N GLU A 68 12.09 24.90 7.06
CA GLU A 68 12.43 23.49 7.13
C GLU A 68 11.14 22.65 7.08
N LEU A 69 10.99 21.82 6.04
CA LEU A 69 9.86 20.93 5.85
C LEU A 69 10.23 19.52 6.33
N ASN A 70 9.52 19.03 7.34
CA ASN A 70 9.57 17.64 7.79
C ASN A 70 8.37 16.89 7.23
N TYR A 71 8.58 15.68 6.69
CA TYR A 71 7.50 14.88 6.11
C TYR A 71 7.73 13.38 6.30
N GLN A 72 6.63 12.65 6.31
CA GLN A 72 6.59 11.20 6.25
C GLN A 72 5.55 10.77 5.22
N VAL A 73 5.94 9.82 4.37
CA VAL A 73 5.09 9.20 3.36
C VAL A 73 5.35 7.72 3.39
N ASP A 74 4.30 6.94 3.58
CA ASP A 74 4.37 5.48 3.55
C ASP A 74 3.27 4.94 2.63
N SER A 75 3.47 3.73 2.14
CA SER A 75 2.44 2.95 1.46
C SER A 75 2.04 1.77 2.34
N PHE A 76 0.75 1.44 2.37
CA PHE A 76 0.19 0.44 3.27
C PHE A 76 -0.72 -0.54 2.53
N CYS A 77 -0.76 -1.77 3.05
CA CYS A 77 -1.81 -2.74 2.79
C CYS A 77 -2.70 -2.88 4.04
N TYR A 78 -4.01 -3.02 3.82
CA TYR A 78 -5.02 -3.18 4.88
C TYR A 78 -5.66 -4.56 4.80
N PRO A 79 -5.07 -5.59 5.45
CA PRO A 79 -5.58 -6.94 5.38
C PRO A 79 -7.05 -7.16 5.72
N SER A 80 -7.60 -6.48 6.72
CA SER A 80 -9.01 -6.65 7.10
C SER A 80 -9.99 -6.01 6.10
N LEU A 81 -9.48 -5.22 5.15
CA LEU A 81 -10.23 -4.64 4.02
C LEU A 81 -9.93 -5.35 2.70
N SER A 82 -8.93 -6.24 2.68
CA SER A 82 -8.52 -7.05 1.53
C SER A 82 -9.22 -8.40 1.58
N TRP A 83 -9.74 -8.91 0.47
CA TRP A 83 -10.55 -10.12 0.46
C TRP A 83 -10.31 -10.99 -0.77
N VAL A 84 -10.56 -12.31 -0.63
CA VAL A 84 -10.49 -13.29 -1.73
C VAL A 84 -11.65 -14.27 -1.63
N LYS A 85 -12.28 -14.59 -2.76
CA LYS A 85 -13.34 -15.59 -2.82
C LYS A 85 -12.78 -17.00 -2.70
N ARG A 86 -13.54 -17.88 -2.04
CA ARG A 86 -13.19 -19.30 -1.93
C ARG A 86 -13.00 -19.91 -3.32
N GLY A 87 -11.87 -20.59 -3.53
CA GLY A 87 -11.54 -21.25 -4.80
C GLY A 87 -10.92 -20.35 -5.87
N HIS A 88 -10.68 -19.07 -5.59
CA HIS A 88 -10.04 -18.14 -6.53
C HIS A 88 -8.55 -17.90 -6.25
N MET A 89 -8.01 -18.44 -5.16
CA MET A 89 -6.58 -18.30 -4.84
C MET A 89 -5.73 -18.98 -5.93
N SER A 90 -4.89 -18.20 -6.61
CA SER A 90 -3.88 -18.67 -7.56
C SER A 90 -2.65 -17.76 -7.55
N GLU A 91 -1.50 -18.23 -8.02
CA GLU A 91 -0.30 -17.39 -8.09
C GLU A 91 -0.50 -16.19 -9.02
N GLU A 92 -1.22 -16.35 -10.13
CA GLU A 92 -1.49 -15.26 -11.06
C GLU A 92 -2.37 -14.18 -10.46
N LEU A 93 -3.40 -14.57 -9.69
CA LEU A 93 -4.25 -13.60 -9.00
C LEU A 93 -3.47 -12.91 -7.88
N LEU A 94 -2.63 -13.62 -7.12
CA LEU A 94 -1.80 -13.00 -6.09
C LEU A 94 -0.81 -12.00 -6.68
N SER A 95 -0.16 -12.34 -7.81
CA SER A 95 0.71 -11.41 -8.55
C SER A 95 -0.06 -10.17 -9.02
N HIS A 96 -1.31 -10.35 -9.44
CA HIS A 96 -2.15 -9.24 -9.86
C HIS A 96 -2.41 -8.25 -8.70
N GLU A 97 -2.80 -8.79 -7.54
CA GLU A 97 -3.01 -8.00 -6.32
C GLU A 97 -1.70 -7.40 -5.78
N GLN A 98 -0.58 -8.12 -5.86
CA GLN A 98 0.75 -7.61 -5.48
C GLN A 98 1.09 -6.32 -6.25
N LEU A 99 0.83 -6.29 -7.55
CA LEU A 99 1.16 -5.10 -8.35
C LEU A 99 0.33 -3.86 -7.94
N HIS A 100 -0.87 -4.01 -7.39
CA HIS A 100 -1.61 -2.89 -6.80
C HIS A 100 -0.88 -2.31 -5.57
N PHE A 101 -0.21 -3.16 -4.79
CA PHE A 101 0.61 -2.69 -3.68
C PHE A 101 1.87 -2.00 -4.18
N ASP A 102 2.54 -2.56 -5.19
CA ASP A 102 3.71 -1.94 -5.82
C ASP A 102 3.38 -0.59 -6.46
N ILE A 103 2.20 -0.44 -7.09
CA ILE A 103 1.73 0.85 -7.64
C ILE A 103 1.54 1.87 -6.51
N SER A 104 1.08 1.44 -5.34
CA SER A 104 0.93 2.33 -4.18
C SER A 104 2.29 2.77 -3.62
N GLU A 105 3.25 1.88 -3.51
CA GLU A 105 4.62 2.25 -3.13
C GLU A 105 5.27 3.16 -4.19
N LEU A 106 5.12 2.87 -5.48
CA LEU A 106 5.61 3.74 -6.55
C LEU A 106 5.12 5.19 -6.37
N HIS A 107 3.85 5.37 -6.02
CA HIS A 107 3.29 6.70 -5.78
C HIS A 107 3.74 7.32 -4.45
N ALA A 108 4.04 6.52 -3.42
CA ALA A 108 4.73 7.00 -2.23
C ALA A 108 6.13 7.54 -2.59
N ARG A 109 6.92 6.83 -3.41
CA ARG A 109 8.24 7.31 -3.89
C ARG A 109 8.12 8.59 -4.73
N ILE A 110 7.12 8.68 -5.60
CA ILE A 110 6.84 9.91 -6.35
C ILE A 110 6.54 11.07 -5.40
N MET A 111 5.73 10.85 -4.36
CA MET A 111 5.43 11.88 -3.37
C MET A 111 6.69 12.30 -2.59
N ARG A 112 7.51 11.35 -2.10
CA ARG A 112 8.77 11.63 -1.41
C ARG A 112 9.71 12.47 -2.29
N LYS A 113 9.85 12.14 -3.58
CA LYS A 113 10.62 12.97 -4.53
C LYS A 113 10.10 14.39 -4.61
N ARG A 114 8.78 14.56 -4.79
CA ARG A 114 8.17 15.88 -4.93
C ARG A 114 8.32 16.72 -3.65
N LEU A 115 8.25 16.10 -2.48
CA LEU A 115 8.47 16.76 -1.19
C LEU A 115 9.93 17.16 -1.00
N LYS A 116 10.88 16.28 -1.36
CA LYS A 116 12.32 16.58 -1.31
C LYS A 116 12.71 17.77 -2.20
N GLU A 117 12.08 17.88 -3.37
CA GLU A 117 12.35 18.95 -4.35
C GLU A 117 11.48 20.20 -4.13
N TYR A 118 10.60 20.19 -3.14
CA TYR A 118 9.69 21.30 -2.88
C TYR A 118 10.44 22.49 -2.28
N SER A 119 10.38 23.63 -2.97
CA SER A 119 10.80 24.92 -2.42
C SER A 119 9.61 25.66 -1.85
N SER A 120 9.74 26.16 -0.62
CA SER A 120 8.64 26.76 0.12
C SER A 120 8.04 27.99 -0.57
N GLY A 121 6.80 27.86 -1.04
CA GLY A 121 6.00 28.97 -1.56
C GLY A 121 5.35 29.81 -0.46
N LYS A 122 4.57 30.83 -0.87
CA LYS A 122 3.82 31.71 0.05
C LYS A 122 2.81 30.97 0.94
N ASN A 123 2.33 29.79 0.51
CA ASN A 123 1.35 29.00 1.27
C ASN A 123 1.64 27.49 1.16
N ILE A 124 2.54 27.02 2.03
CA ILE A 124 2.99 25.62 2.11
C ILE A 124 1.81 24.67 2.25
N ARG A 125 0.86 24.95 3.15
CA ARG A 125 -0.31 24.08 3.37
C ARG A 125 -1.09 23.84 2.08
N ARG A 126 -1.35 24.90 1.31
CA ARG A 126 -2.08 24.82 0.05
C ARG A 126 -1.29 24.04 -0.99
N ASP A 127 0.00 24.31 -1.11
CA ASP A 127 0.85 23.74 -2.15
C ASP A 127 1.05 22.23 -1.91
N LEU A 128 1.29 21.83 -0.66
CA LEU A 128 1.38 20.44 -0.23
C LEU A 128 0.05 19.66 -0.38
N ASN A 129 -1.09 20.28 -0.08
CA ASN A 129 -2.39 19.64 -0.29
C ASN A 129 -2.68 19.42 -1.79
N LYS A 130 -2.30 20.37 -2.65
CA LYS A 130 -2.42 20.20 -4.12
C LYS A 130 -1.51 19.08 -4.61
N MET A 131 -0.29 18.99 -4.10
CA MET A 131 0.67 17.94 -4.43
C MET A 131 0.13 16.55 -4.07
N TYR A 132 -0.37 16.38 -2.84
CA TYR A 132 -0.98 15.12 -2.40
C TYR A 132 -2.16 14.71 -3.29
N LYS A 133 -3.10 15.63 -3.55
CA LYS A 133 -4.26 15.35 -4.42
C LYS A 133 -3.86 14.98 -5.85
N LEU A 134 -2.78 15.55 -6.37
CA LEU A 134 -2.25 15.20 -7.68
C LEU A 134 -1.69 13.77 -7.66
N VAL A 135 -0.83 13.44 -6.71
CA VAL A 135 -0.21 12.11 -6.62
C VAL A 135 -1.25 11.03 -6.38
N GLU A 136 -2.24 11.28 -5.52
CA GLU A 136 -3.30 10.31 -5.26
C GLU A 136 -4.18 10.08 -6.49
N ARG A 137 -4.48 11.14 -7.26
CA ARG A 137 -5.18 10.97 -8.54
C ARG A 137 -4.35 10.17 -9.54
N MET A 138 -3.05 10.40 -9.62
CA MET A 138 -2.15 9.62 -10.47
C MET A 138 -2.17 8.14 -10.07
N ARG A 139 -2.15 7.84 -8.77
CA ARG A 139 -2.22 6.47 -8.23
C ARG A 139 -3.50 5.78 -8.63
N ILE A 140 -4.65 6.41 -8.37
CA ILE A 140 -5.97 5.88 -8.72
C ILE A 140 -6.06 5.61 -10.23
N ASN A 141 -5.71 6.59 -11.06
CA ASN A 141 -5.75 6.43 -12.51
C ASN A 141 -4.82 5.31 -13.01
N MET A 142 -3.67 5.10 -12.37
CA MET A 142 -2.74 4.03 -12.74
C MET A 142 -3.28 2.66 -12.35
N GLN A 143 -3.94 2.53 -11.19
CA GLN A 143 -4.59 1.28 -10.79
C GLN A 143 -5.75 0.93 -11.74
N GLU A 144 -6.64 1.89 -12.04
CA GLU A 144 -7.78 1.68 -12.94
C GLU A 144 -7.34 1.25 -14.34
N ARG A 145 -6.29 1.89 -14.88
CA ARG A 145 -5.70 1.49 -16.17
C ARG A 145 -5.06 0.11 -16.13
N TYR A 146 -4.42 -0.24 -15.02
CA TYR A 146 -3.81 -1.55 -14.86
C TYR A 146 -4.88 -2.65 -14.82
N ASP A 147 -5.95 -2.44 -14.05
CA ASP A 147 -7.14 -3.29 -14.02
C ASP A 147 -7.74 -3.49 -15.41
N GLU A 148 -7.99 -2.39 -16.13
CA GLU A 148 -8.58 -2.40 -17.48
C GLU A 148 -7.68 -3.14 -18.48
N GLU A 149 -6.40 -2.76 -18.57
CA GLU A 149 -5.48 -3.29 -19.58
C GLU A 149 -5.12 -4.77 -19.34
N THR A 150 -5.21 -5.24 -18.09
CA THR A 150 -5.00 -6.66 -17.73
C THR A 150 -6.26 -7.50 -17.71
N ASP A 151 -7.43 -6.92 -18.01
CA ASP A 151 -8.74 -7.57 -17.85
C ASP A 151 -8.86 -8.22 -16.46
N HIS A 152 -8.56 -7.44 -15.42
CA HIS A 152 -8.58 -7.86 -14.01
C HIS A 152 -7.90 -9.23 -13.80
N SER A 153 -6.61 -9.32 -14.12
CA SER A 153 -5.73 -10.52 -14.11
C SER A 153 -5.87 -11.53 -15.27
N ARG A 154 -6.91 -11.45 -16.11
CA ARG A 154 -7.15 -12.47 -17.15
C ARG A 154 -6.15 -12.40 -18.31
N ASN A 155 -5.62 -11.23 -18.61
CA ASN A 155 -4.64 -11.01 -19.66
C ASN A 155 -3.19 -11.10 -19.13
N ARG A 156 -2.64 -12.32 -19.14
CA ARG A 156 -1.26 -12.61 -18.70
C ARG A 156 -0.19 -11.84 -19.49
N GLY A 157 -0.45 -11.54 -20.77
CA GLY A 157 0.50 -10.79 -21.60
C GLY A 157 0.58 -9.32 -21.18
N ALA A 158 -0.55 -8.70 -20.86
CA ALA A 158 -0.61 -7.35 -20.32
C ALA A 158 -0.05 -7.29 -18.88
N GLN A 159 -0.35 -8.29 -18.05
CA GLN A 159 0.17 -8.42 -16.69
C GLN A 159 1.71 -8.29 -16.66
N LYS A 160 2.41 -9.09 -17.48
CA LYS A 160 3.88 -9.04 -17.59
C LYS A 160 4.43 -7.69 -18.05
N LYS A 161 3.71 -7.01 -18.96
CA LYS A 161 4.10 -5.66 -19.41
C LYS A 161 3.98 -4.64 -18.27
N TRP A 162 2.93 -4.75 -17.47
CA TRP A 162 2.71 -3.91 -16.30
C TRP A 162 3.73 -4.16 -15.19
N GLU A 163 4.02 -5.43 -14.88
CA GLU A 163 5.09 -5.82 -13.96
C GLU A 163 6.42 -5.17 -14.37
N LYS A 164 6.80 -5.30 -15.65
CA LYS A 164 8.05 -4.69 -16.13
C LYS A 164 8.05 -3.16 -16.07
N LYS A 165 6.91 -2.54 -16.38
CA LYS A 165 6.72 -1.09 -16.33
C LYS A 165 6.86 -0.57 -14.89
N VAL A 166 6.16 -1.19 -13.94
CA VAL A 166 6.23 -0.81 -12.51
C VAL A 166 7.62 -1.04 -11.96
N GLU A 167 8.26 -2.18 -12.27
CA GLU A 167 9.65 -2.46 -11.89
C GLU A 167 10.60 -1.35 -12.39
N THR A 168 10.48 -0.95 -13.65
CA THR A 168 11.31 0.10 -14.26
C THR A 168 11.10 1.45 -13.56
N LEU A 169 9.84 1.80 -13.26
CA LEU A 169 9.52 3.04 -12.55
C LEU A 169 10.01 3.00 -11.10
N MET A 170 9.83 1.88 -10.40
CA MET A 170 10.34 1.67 -9.05
C MET A 170 11.86 1.82 -8.99
N TRP A 171 12.57 1.29 -9.98
CA TRP A 171 14.03 1.48 -10.12
C TRP A 171 14.39 2.94 -10.39
N TYR A 172 13.63 3.66 -11.24
CA TYR A 172 13.85 5.08 -11.50
C TYR A 172 13.69 5.93 -10.24
N TYR A 173 12.74 5.59 -9.36
CA TYR A 173 12.49 6.27 -8.09
C TYR A 173 13.19 5.63 -6.88
N ARG A 174 14.23 4.81 -7.09
CA ARG A 174 14.89 4.03 -6.01
C ARG A 174 15.54 4.87 -4.90
N ASP A 175 15.91 6.11 -5.16
CA ASP A 175 16.52 7.01 -4.15
C ASP A 175 15.47 7.63 -3.20
N PHE A 176 14.21 7.23 -3.35
CA PHE A 176 13.06 7.74 -2.61
C PHE A 176 12.26 6.62 -1.95
N THR A 177 12.93 5.54 -1.52
CA THR A 177 12.33 4.58 -0.57
C THR A 177 12.17 5.22 0.82
N GLU A 178 11.41 4.57 1.69
CA GLU A 178 11.44 4.85 3.13
C GLU A 178 12.82 4.53 3.72
#